data_AF-A0A931QMG3-F1
#
_entry.id   AF-A0A931QMG3-F1
#
_cell.length_a   1.000
_cell.length_b   1.000
_cell.length_c   1.000
_cell.angle_alpha   90.00
_cell.angle_beta   90.00
_cell.angle_gamma   90.00
#
_symmetry.space_group_name_H-M   'P 1'
#
loop_
_entity.id
_entity.type
_entity.pdbx_description
1 polymer ?
#
loop_
_entity_poly.entity_id
_entity_poly.type
_entity_poly.pdbx_seq_one_letter_code
_entity_poly.pdbx_strand_id
1 'polypeptide(L)'
;MVQWKMTNKEQFLIEHNKLSPLSLQATLVLLTRFREDKMSLFKNDDWSIDKLRRPFILWLTSLPQETKEDGAKHGKNKSAKKLFHPYPVTKS
;
A
#
# COMPACT_ATOMS: atom_id res chain seq x y z
N MET A 1 16.31 27.85 12.29
CA MET A 1 15.60 26.99 13.28
C MET A 1 14.44 26.34 12.54
N VAL A 2 14.41 25.01 12.48
CA VAL A 2 13.42 24.27 11.70
C VAL A 2 12.12 24.22 12.48
N GLN A 3 11.06 24.87 11.97
CA GLN A 3 9.72 24.69 12.50
C GLN A 3 9.04 23.55 11.74
N TRP A 4 9.03 22.34 12.33
CA TRP A 4 8.12 21.28 11.88
C TRP A 4 6.71 21.67 12.33
N LYS A 5 5.97 22.31 11.42
CA LYS A 5 4.53 22.52 11.57
C LYS A 5 3.89 21.16 11.81
N MET A 6 2.94 21.12 12.75
CA MET A 6 1.93 20.07 12.84
C MET A 6 1.37 19.84 11.45
N THR A 7 1.83 18.80 10.76
CA THR A 7 1.23 18.38 9.51
C THR A 7 -0.08 17.72 9.89
N ASN A 8 -1.19 18.31 9.47
CA ASN A 8 -2.46 17.61 9.52
C ASN A 8 -2.49 16.60 8.35
N LYS A 9 -3.45 15.67 8.40
CA LYS A 9 -3.62 14.60 7.41
C LYS A 9 -3.58 15.11 5.96
N GLU A 10 -4.19 16.26 5.69
CA GLU A 10 -4.27 16.86 4.35
C GLU A 10 -2.92 17.39 3.89
N GLN A 11 -2.17 18.06 4.76
CA GLN A 11 -0.81 18.51 4.47
C GLN A 11 0.13 17.32 4.18
N PHE A 12 0.02 16.23 4.94
CA PHE A 12 0.76 15.01 4.64
C PHE A 12 0.41 14.47 3.25
N LEU A 13 -0.87 14.44 2.87
CA LEU A 13 -1.30 13.98 1.55
C LEU A 13 -0.70 14.83 0.42
N ILE A 14 -0.74 16.16 0.55
CA ILE A 14 -0.19 17.09 -0.45
C ILE A 14 1.32 16.86 -0.63
N GLU A 15 2.07 16.83 0.46
CA GLU A 15 3.53 16.63 0.41
C GLU A 15 3.91 15.21 -0.03
N HIS A 16 3.13 14.19 0.35
CA HIS A 16 3.30 12.83 -0.16
C HIS A 16 3.16 12.81 -1.69
N ASN A 17 2.05 13.35 -2.21
CA ASN A 17 1.73 13.34 -3.64
C ASN A 17 2.70 14.16 -4.48
N LYS A 18 3.12 15.34 -4.00
CA LYS A 18 4.11 16.20 -4.67
C LYS A 18 5.44 15.50 -4.91
N LEU A 19 5.85 14.68 -3.96
CA LEU A 19 7.13 13.96 -3.96
C LEU A 19 7.01 12.53 -4.51
N SER A 20 5.81 12.07 -4.88
CA SER A 20 5.55 10.72 -5.36
C SER A 20 5.32 10.69 -6.87
N PRO A 21 5.75 9.63 -7.57
CA PRO A 21 5.34 9.40 -8.95
C PRO A 21 3.82 9.20 -9.03
N LEU A 22 3.24 9.40 -10.22
CA LEU A 22 1.80 9.25 -10.47
C LEU A 22 1.23 7.90 -9.99
N SER A 23 2.01 6.82 -10.10
CA SER A 23 1.63 5.48 -9.65
C SER A 23 1.52 5.30 -8.14
N LEU A 24 2.10 6.21 -7.35
CA LEU A 24 2.10 6.18 -5.88
C LEU A 24 1.40 7.40 -5.27
N GLN A 25 0.73 8.22 -6.09
CA GLN A 25 -0.15 9.24 -5.56
C GLN A 25 -1.33 8.59 -4.86
N ALA A 26 -1.69 9.14 -3.71
CA ALA A 26 -2.74 8.64 -2.86
C ALA A 26 -3.92 9.60 -2.83
N THR A 27 -5.04 9.10 -2.28
CA THR A 27 -6.24 9.87 -1.99
C THR A 27 -6.48 9.91 -0.48
N LEU A 28 -7.33 10.83 -0.02
CA LEU A 28 -7.68 10.94 1.40
C LEU A 28 -8.26 9.63 1.97
N VAL A 29 -8.98 8.87 1.15
CA VAL A 29 -9.55 7.55 1.49
C VAL A 29 -8.43 6.55 1.83
N LEU A 30 -7.36 6.51 1.02
CA LEU A 30 -6.22 5.64 1.27
C LEU A 30 -5.49 6.02 2.56
N LEU A 31 -5.39 7.31 2.89
CA LEU A 31 -4.84 7.73 4.19
C LEU A 31 -5.74 7.32 5.37
N THR A 32 -7.07 7.40 5.23
CA THR A 32 -7.98 6.92 6.27
C THR A 32 -7.74 5.45 6.55
N ARG A 33 -7.73 4.63 5.49
CA ARG A 33 -7.52 3.19 5.60
C ARG A 33 -6.14 2.84 6.16
N PHE A 34 -5.10 3.55 5.74
CA PHE A 34 -3.76 3.37 6.30
C PHE A 34 -3.74 3.63 7.81
N ARG A 35 -4.43 4.67 8.28
CA ARG A 35 -4.54 4.97 9.71
C ARG A 35 -5.27 3.88 10.48
N GLU A 36 -6.35 3.33 9.91
CA GLU A 36 -7.11 2.23 10.52
C GLU A 36 -6.28 0.94 10.58
N ASP A 37 -5.57 0.60 9.50
CA ASP A 37 -4.74 -0.61 9.42
C ASP A 37 -3.50 -0.52 10.32
N LYS A 38 -2.94 0.68 10.46
CA LYS A 38 -1.66 0.93 11.14
C LYS A 38 -1.79 1.90 12.32
N MET A 39 -2.89 1.81 13.07
CA MET A 39 -3.18 2.67 14.23
C MET A 39 -2.00 2.81 15.20
N SER A 40 -1.23 1.75 15.42
CA SER A 40 -0.07 1.74 16.33
C SER A 40 1.08 2.66 15.89
N LEU A 41 1.14 3.05 14.61
CA LEU A 41 2.13 4.01 14.10
C LEU A 41 1.78 5.47 14.44
N PHE A 42 0.51 5.75 14.75
CA PHE A 42 -0.02 7.09 14.99
C PHE A 42 -0.08 7.38 16.50
N LYS A 43 1.06 7.71 17.09
CA LYS A 43 1.08 8.27 18.46
C LYS A 43 0.65 9.74 18.37
N ASN A 44 -0.45 10.10 19.05
CA ASN A 44 -0.97 11.47 19.14
C ASN A 44 -1.41 12.12 17.81
N ASP A 45 -1.89 11.33 16.82
CA ASP A 45 -2.34 11.86 15.51
C ASP A 45 -1.24 12.62 14.73
N ASP A 46 0.03 12.31 14.99
CA ASP A 46 1.18 12.93 14.31
C ASP A 46 1.27 12.45 12.85
N TRP A 47 0.97 13.33 11.88
CA TRP A 47 1.15 13.06 10.45
C TRP A 47 2.50 13.51 9.89
N SER A 48 3.60 13.28 10.63
CA SER A 48 4.96 13.60 10.18
C SER A 48 5.33 12.87 8.87
N ILE A 49 5.75 13.64 7.87
CA ILE A 49 6.25 13.11 6.57
C ILE A 49 7.44 12.17 6.79
N ASP A 50 8.42 12.55 7.61
CA ASP A 50 9.66 11.79 7.80
C ASP A 50 9.42 10.43 8.43
N LYS A 51 8.42 10.34 9.33
CA LYS A 51 8.08 9.11 10.04
C LYS A 51 7.14 8.21 9.24
N LEU A 52 6.10 8.79 8.63
CA LEU A 52 5.00 8.01 8.06
C LEU A 52 5.13 7.74 6.57
N ARG A 53 5.85 8.56 5.80
CA ARG A 53 5.89 8.40 4.33
C ARG A 53 6.41 7.04 3.91
N ARG A 54 7.50 6.55 4.52
CA ARG A 54 8.07 5.23 4.20
C ARG A 54 7.10 4.09 4.55
N PRO A 55 6.56 4.00 5.78
CA PRO A 55 5.51 3.04 6.13
C PRO A 55 4.28 3.12 5.20
N PHE A 56 3.87 4.33 4.82
CA PHE A 56 2.73 4.55 3.95
C PHE A 56 2.98 4.03 2.54
N ILE A 57 4.13 4.32 1.94
CA ILE A 57 4.51 3.78 0.62
C ILE A 57 4.57 2.25 0.67
N LEU A 58 5.21 1.68 1.69
CA LEU A 58 5.29 0.22 1.84
C LEU A 58 3.90 -0.40 1.92
N TRP A 59 3.01 0.18 2.73
CA TRP A 59 1.62 -0.26 2.84
C TRP A 59 0.87 -0.11 1.50
N LEU A 60 1.02 1.03 0.82
CA LEU A 60 0.36 1.30 -0.47
C LEU A 60 0.79 0.29 -1.54
N THR A 61 2.08 -0.04 -1.61
CA THR A 61 2.61 -1.05 -2.55
C THR A 61 2.26 -2.49 -2.17
N SER A 62 1.84 -2.72 -0.92
CA SER A 62 1.39 -4.04 -0.46
C SER A 62 -0.09 -4.30 -0.69
N LEU A 63 -0.86 -3.25 -1.02
CA LEU A 63 -2.25 -3.43 -1.39
C LEU A 63 -2.32 -4.31 -2.64
N PRO A 64 -3.26 -5.28 -2.69
CA PRO A 64 -3.57 -5.96 -3.93
C PRO A 64 -3.80 -4.89 -4.99
N GLN A 65 -3.11 -5.01 -6.13
CA GLN A 65 -3.42 -4.19 -7.27
C GLN A 65 -4.84 -4.55 -7.65
N GLU A 66 -5.82 -3.80 -7.14
CA GLU A 66 -7.15 -3.77 -7.74
C GLU A 66 -6.87 -3.22 -9.11
N THR A 67 -6.72 -4.15 -10.05
CA THR A 67 -6.59 -3.87 -11.45
C THR A 67 -7.66 -2.83 -11.74
N LYS A 68 -7.26 -1.72 -12.34
CA LYS A 68 -8.21 -0.84 -13.02
C LYS A 68 -8.73 -1.65 -14.20
N GLU A 69 -9.56 -2.64 -13.90
CA GLU A 69 -10.35 -3.36 -14.85
C GLU A 69 -11.57 -2.50 -15.05
N ASP A 70 -11.52 -1.75 -16.13
CA ASP A 70 -12.72 -1.42 -16.89
C ASP A 70 -13.49 -2.74 -17.09
N GLY A 71 -14.46 -2.98 -16.20
CA GLY A 71 -15.48 -4.02 -16.28
C GLY A 71 -15.03 -5.43 -16.67
N ALA A 72 -14.57 -6.25 -15.72
CA ALA A 72 -14.83 -7.68 -15.78
C ALA A 72 -14.77 -8.32 -14.39
N LYS A 73 -15.77 -9.15 -14.10
CA LYS A 73 -15.92 -9.87 -12.83
C LYS A 73 -14.73 -10.82 -12.62
N HIS A 74 -14.13 -10.83 -11.43
CA HIS A 74 -13.40 -12.02 -10.98
C HIS A 74 -13.80 -12.46 -9.58
N GLY A 75 -14.49 -13.60 -9.57
CA GLY A 75 -14.85 -14.36 -8.39
C GLY A 75 -13.64 -15.05 -7.75
N LYS A 76 -13.84 -15.36 -6.47
CA LYS A 76 -12.94 -16.12 -5.60
C LYS A 76 -12.55 -17.48 -6.19
N ASN A 77 -11.26 -17.73 -6.46
CA ASN A 77 -10.75 -19.09 -6.63
C ASN A 77 -9.52 -19.33 -5.73
N LYS A 78 -9.73 -20.02 -4.61
CA LYS A 78 -8.70 -20.74 -3.87
C LYS A 78 -8.27 -21.94 -4.73
N SER A 79 -7.06 -21.94 -5.29
CA SER A 79 -6.41 -23.16 -5.82
C SER A 79 -4.98 -22.85 -6.29
N ALA A 80 -4.01 -22.91 -5.38
CA ALA A 80 -2.60 -23.03 -5.74
C ALA A 80 -1.95 -24.16 -4.93
N LYS A 81 -2.48 -25.38 -5.08
CA LYS A 81 -1.68 -26.58 -4.88
C LYS A 81 -1.15 -26.96 -6.25
N LYS A 82 0.08 -26.53 -6.50
CA LYS A 82 0.86 -26.86 -7.69
C LYS A 82 0.77 -28.35 -7.97
N LEU A 83 0.29 -28.63 -9.16
CA LEU A 83 0.31 -29.90 -9.86
C LEU A 83 1.79 -30.32 -10.02
N PHE A 84 2.35 -31.02 -9.05
CA PHE A 84 3.65 -31.68 -9.22
C PHE A 84 3.49 -32.75 -10.30
N HIS A 85 3.99 -32.47 -11.50
CA HIS A 85 4.23 -33.53 -12.48
C HIS A 85 5.46 -34.31 -12.01
N PRO A 86 5.35 -35.62 -11.70
CA PRO A 86 6.53 -36.43 -11.51
C PRO A 86 7.28 -36.51 -12.84
N TYR A 87 8.53 -36.06 -12.85
CA TYR A 87 9.44 -36.24 -14.00
C TYR A 87 9.55 -37.74 -14.33
N PRO A 88 9.60 -38.13 -15.61
CA PRO A 88 9.78 -39.53 -15.97
C PRO A 88 11.17 -40.01 -15.53
N VAL A 89 11.19 -41.10 -14.78
CA VAL A 89 12.41 -41.84 -14.43
C VAL A 89 12.94 -42.50 -15.70
N THR A 90 14.12 -42.10 -16.15
CA THR A 90 14.86 -42.83 -17.17
C THR A 90 15.39 -44.12 -16.55
N LYS A 91 14.92 -45.28 -17.03
CA LYS A 91 15.52 -46.57 -16.70
C LYS A 91 16.79 -46.72 -17.55
N SER A 92 17.92 -46.97 -16.90
CA SER A 92 19.14 -47.47 -17.54
C SER A 92 19.28 -48.97 -17.30
#